data_AF-A0A367JMQ8-F1
#
_entry.id   AF-A0A367JMQ8-F1
#
_cell.length_a   1.000
_cell.length_b   1.000
_cell.length_c   1.000
_cell.angle_alpha   90.00
_cell.angle_beta   90.00
_cell.angle_gamma   90.00
#
_symmetry.space_group_name_H-M   'P 1'
#
loop_
_entity.id
_entity.type
_entity.pdbx_description
1 polymer ?
#
loop_
_entity_poly.entity_id
_entity_poly.type
_entity_poly.pdbx_seq_one_letter_code
_entity_poly.pdbx_strand_id
1 'polypeptide(L)'
;NQELLWTADELGSALEAIEQDLDDLEEAFMASQANPSQFNLTQKDLSSRRQFLDNSRNRIQSIRNTLANPPAKNNKHLANQSIETIRQNENSRFIESEQQQQTMMMQEQDHHLDAMGSTLINLKEIAGTMNREIDDHVMFVYTSYP
;
A
#
# COMPACT_ATOMS: atom_id res chain seq x y z
N ASN A 1 -12.40 -4.51 -12.24
CA ASN A 1 -12.77 -3.07 -12.21
C ASN A 1 -13.98 -2.86 -13.11
N GLN A 2 -15.18 -3.18 -12.61
CA GLN A 2 -16.41 -3.08 -13.41
C GLN A 2 -16.78 -1.61 -13.66
N GLU A 3 -16.53 -0.73 -12.69
CA GLU A 3 -16.72 0.71 -12.83
C GLU A 3 -15.87 1.30 -13.97
N LEU A 4 -14.61 0.90 -14.10
CA LEU A 4 -13.73 1.37 -15.18
C LEU A 4 -14.29 1.00 -16.57
N LEU A 5 -14.80 -0.23 -16.70
CA LEU A 5 -15.37 -0.70 -17.96
C LEU A 5 -16.65 0.08 -18.31
N TRP A 6 -17.53 0.28 -17.32
CA TRP A 6 -18.73 1.08 -17.49
C TRP A 6 -18.43 2.54 -17.87
N THR A 7 -17.47 3.18 -17.21
CA THR A 7 -17.07 4.55 -17.56
C THR A 7 -16.46 4.66 -18.95
N ALA A 8 -15.77 3.62 -19.43
CA ALA A 8 -15.19 3.60 -20.77
C ALA A 8 -16.27 3.44 -21.85
N ASP A 9 -17.29 2.61 -21.57
CA ASP A 9 -18.44 2.38 -22.46
C ASP A 9 -19.33 3.63 -22.56
N GLU A 10 -19.61 4.29 -21.42
CA GLU A 10 -20.35 5.54 -21.37
C GLU A 10 -19.63 6.65 -22.13
N LEU A 11 -18.30 6.76 -21.94
CA LEU A 11 -17.49 7.72 -22.69
C LEU A 11 -17.51 7.42 -24.19
N GLY A 12 -17.43 6.15 -24.59
CA GLY A 12 -17.53 5.73 -25.99
C GLY A 12 -18.85 6.15 -26.62
N SER A 13 -19.96 5.89 -25.93
CA SER A 13 -21.31 6.27 -26.37
C SER A 13 -21.46 7.79 -26.50
N ALA A 14 -20.92 8.56 -25.54
CA ALA A 14 -20.93 10.01 -25.61
C ALA A 14 -20.10 10.57 -26.78
N LEU A 15 -18.96 9.96 -27.08
CA LEU A 15 -18.13 10.37 -28.22
C LEU A 15 -18.82 10.11 -29.56
N GLU A 16 -19.52 8.98 -29.70
CA GLU A 16 -20.27 8.65 -30.91
C GLU A 16 -21.44 9.63 -31.14
N ALA A 17 -22.16 10.01 -30.08
CA ALA A 17 -23.19 11.05 -30.17
C ALA A 17 -22.61 12.40 -30.64
N ILE A 18 -21.45 12.81 -30.11
CA ILE A 18 -20.80 14.05 -30.53
C ILE A 18 -20.31 13.97 -31.98
N GLU A 19 -19.82 12.82 -32.44
CA GLU A 19 -19.40 12.62 -33.83
C GLU A 19 -20.60 12.81 -34.79
N GLN A 20 -21.77 12.26 -34.44
CA GLN A 20 -23.00 12.49 -35.20
C GLN A 20 -23.39 13.98 -35.22
N ASP A 21 -23.36 14.66 -34.07
CA ASP A 21 -23.64 16.10 -34.00
C ASP A 21 -22.67 16.92 -34.88
N LEU A 22 -21.40 16.52 -34.96
CA LEU A 22 -20.41 17.19 -35.81
C LEU A 22 -20.66 16.98 -37.30
N ASP A 23 -21.19 15.82 -37.68
CA ASP A 23 -21.57 15.55 -39.07
C ASP A 23 -22.80 16.39 -39.46
N ASP A 24 -23.82 16.47 -38.59
CA ASP A 24 -24.97 17.37 -38.79
C ASP A 24 -24.55 18.84 -38.88
N LEU A 25 -23.59 19.27 -38.05
CA LEU A 25 -23.03 20.62 -38.10
C LEU A 25 -22.20 20.89 -39.36
N GLU A 26 -21.51 19.88 -39.89
CA GLU A 26 -20.79 20.00 -41.17
C GLU A 26 -21.79 20.16 -42.32
N GLU A 27 -22.87 19.39 -42.34
CA GLU A 27 -23.94 19.56 -43.33
C GLU A 27 -24.56 20.96 -43.27
N ALA A 28 -24.88 21.44 -42.06
CA ALA A 28 -25.37 22.79 -41.84
C ALA A 28 -24.36 23.85 -42.28
N PHE A 29 -23.06 23.62 -42.02
CA PHE A 29 -21.99 24.50 -42.47
C PHE A 29 -21.93 24.55 -44.00
N MET A 30 -21.98 23.42 -44.69
CA MET A 30 -21.95 23.34 -46.16
C MET A 30 -23.15 24.06 -46.79
N ALA A 31 -24.36 23.88 -46.25
CA ALA A 31 -25.55 24.61 -46.69
C ALA A 31 -25.39 26.13 -46.48
N SER A 32 -24.85 26.53 -45.32
CA SER A 32 -24.60 27.94 -45.01
C SER A 32 -23.49 28.57 -45.86
N GLN A 33 -22.49 27.78 -46.26
CA GLN A 33 -21.39 28.21 -47.12
C GLN A 33 -21.85 28.42 -48.57
N ALA A 34 -22.83 27.65 -49.04
CA ALA A 34 -23.40 27.81 -50.37
C ALA A 34 -24.15 29.15 -50.54
N ASN A 35 -24.83 29.63 -49.49
CA ASN A 35 -25.57 30.90 -49.51
C ASN A 35 -25.33 31.76 -48.24
N PRO A 36 -24.12 32.32 -48.02
CA PRO A 36 -23.79 33.00 -46.77
C PRO A 36 -24.65 34.24 -46.48
N SER A 37 -25.07 34.96 -47.55
CA SER A 37 -25.88 36.17 -47.45
C SER A 37 -27.28 35.93 -46.88
N GLN A 38 -27.87 34.76 -47.14
CA GLN A 38 -29.18 34.38 -46.59
C GLN A 38 -29.14 34.24 -45.07
N PHE A 39 -27.98 33.87 -44.52
CA PHE A 39 -27.76 33.64 -43.09
C PHE A 39 -27.03 34.80 -42.40
N ASN A 40 -26.81 35.91 -43.10
CA ASN A 40 -26.02 37.06 -42.64
C ASN A 40 -24.62 36.65 -42.12
N LEU A 41 -23.97 35.70 -42.78
CA LEU A 41 -22.66 35.18 -42.37
C LEU A 41 -21.53 35.90 -43.09
N THR A 42 -20.51 36.30 -42.33
CA THR A 42 -19.27 36.82 -42.88
C THR A 42 -18.28 35.70 -43.17
N GLN A 43 -17.26 35.99 -43.99
CA GLN A 43 -16.17 35.04 -44.24
C GLN A 43 -15.43 34.62 -42.96
N LYS A 44 -15.35 35.52 -41.97
CA LYS A 44 -14.75 35.25 -40.67
C LYS A 44 -15.58 34.26 -39.85
N ASP A 45 -16.91 34.35 -39.95
CA ASP A 45 -17.80 33.41 -39.26
C ASP A 45 -17.66 32.01 -39.86
N LEU A 46 -17.63 31.91 -41.19
CA LEU A 46 -17.41 30.65 -41.89
C LEU A 46 -16.05 30.03 -41.56
N SER A 47 -14.97 30.82 -41.53
CA SER A 47 -13.65 30.31 -41.18
C SER A 47 -13.59 29.84 -39.72
N SER A 48 -14.24 30.56 -38.80
CA SER A 48 -14.31 30.18 -37.39
C SER A 48 -15.11 28.89 -37.19
N ARG A 49 -16.21 28.70 -37.92
CA ARG A 49 -17.02 27.47 -37.89
C ARG A 49 -16.24 26.27 -38.42
N ARG A 50 -15.54 26.42 -39.55
CA ARG A 50 -14.66 25.37 -40.08
C ARG A 50 -13.57 24.99 -39.07
N GLN A 51 -12.89 25.98 -38.49
CA GLN A 51 -11.87 25.72 -37.48
C GLN A 51 -12.43 25.02 -36.23
N PHE A 52 -13.65 25.35 -35.82
CA PHE A 52 -14.32 24.67 -34.71
C PHE A 52 -14.59 23.19 -35.03
N LEU A 53 -15.09 22.87 -36.22
CA LEU A 53 -15.32 21.50 -36.68
C LEU A 53 -14.02 20.69 -36.71
N ASP A 54 -12.97 21.25 -37.32
CA ASP A 54 -11.65 20.61 -37.40
C ASP A 54 -11.05 20.34 -36.01
N ASN A 55 -11.09 21.34 -35.13
CA ASN A 55 -10.57 21.21 -33.78
C ASN A 55 -11.34 20.17 -32.96
N SER A 56 -12.66 20.11 -33.12
CA SER A 56 -13.52 19.17 -32.42
C SER A 56 -13.24 17.74 -32.87
N ARG A 57 -13.16 17.49 -34.18
CA ARG A 57 -12.78 16.18 -34.73
C ARG A 57 -11.41 15.73 -34.26
N ASN A 58 -10.41 16.62 -34.32
CA ASN A 58 -9.06 16.32 -33.83
C ASN A 58 -9.04 15.97 -32.33
N ARG A 59 -9.86 16.66 -31.52
CA ARG A 59 -9.93 16.42 -30.08
C ARG A 59 -10.60 15.08 -29.77
N ILE A 60 -11.69 14.74 -30.46
CA ILE A 60 -12.35 13.42 -30.33
C ILE A 60 -11.38 12.30 -30.71
N GLN A 61 -10.66 12.46 -31.83
CA GLN A 61 -9.65 11.48 -32.25
C GLN A 61 -8.54 11.31 -31.20
N SER A 62 -8.08 12.41 -30.59
CA SER A 62 -7.09 12.36 -29.51
C SER A 62 -7.60 11.61 -28.27
N ILE A 63 -8.87 11.83 -27.90
CA ILE A 63 -9.51 11.11 -26.79
C ILE A 63 -9.63 9.62 -27.12
N ARG A 64 -10.09 9.25 -28.33
CA ARG A 64 -10.14 7.84 -28.78
C ARG A 64 -8.77 7.18 -28.77
N ASN A 65 -7.75 7.87 -29.29
CA ASN A 65 -6.38 7.37 -29.28
C ASN A 65 -5.85 7.15 -27.86
N THR A 66 -6.18 8.07 -26.93
CA THR A 66 -5.81 7.95 -25.51
C THR A 66 -6.57 6.82 -24.83
N LEU A 67 -7.82 6.55 -25.20
CA LEU A 67 -8.60 5.44 -24.66
C LEU A 67 -8.09 4.08 -25.17
N ALA A 68 -7.73 3.99 -26.45
CA ALA A 68 -7.19 2.79 -27.07
C ALA A 68 -5.74 2.51 -26.62
N ASN A 69 -4.93 3.55 -26.53
CA ASN A 69 -3.53 3.51 -26.12
C ASN A 69 -3.30 4.51 -24.99
N PRO A 70 -3.73 4.18 -23.76
CA PRO A 70 -3.46 5.04 -22.62
C PRO A 70 -1.95 5.24 -22.49
N PRO A 71 -1.47 6.50 -22.37
CA PRO A 71 -0.04 6.75 -22.23
C PRO A 71 0.46 5.93 -21.03
N ALA A 72 1.53 5.16 -21.25
CA ALA A 72 2.18 4.43 -20.17
C ALA A 72 2.42 5.41 -19.02
N LYS A 73 1.86 5.13 -17.84
CA LYS A 73 2.02 5.98 -16.66
C LYS A 73 3.51 6.21 -16.47
N ASN A 74 4.01 7.40 -16.78
CA ASN A 74 5.42 7.76 -16.60
C ASN A 74 5.82 7.49 -15.14
N ASN A 75 6.59 6.41 -14.95
CA ASN A 75 7.51 6.04 -13.86
C ASN A 75 7.39 6.70 -12.46
N LYS A 76 6.18 6.90 -11.94
CA LYS A 76 6.02 7.00 -10.47
C LYS A 76 6.18 5.64 -9.77
N HIS A 77 6.01 4.53 -10.51
CA HIS A 77 6.20 3.19 -9.97
C HIS A 77 7.66 2.87 -9.64
N LEU A 78 8.65 3.35 -10.39
CA LEU A 78 10.07 3.12 -10.04
C LEU A 78 10.47 3.85 -8.76
N ALA A 79 10.01 5.10 -8.56
CA ALA A 79 10.28 5.86 -7.34
C ALA A 79 9.59 5.25 -6.10
N ASN A 80 8.36 4.76 -6.26
CA ASN A 80 7.67 4.07 -5.16
C ASN A 80 8.26 2.68 -4.89
N GLN A 81 8.67 1.92 -5.92
CA GLN A 81 9.37 0.63 -5.73
C GLN A 81 10.69 0.81 -4.97
N SER A 82 11.45 1.86 -5.24
CA SER A 82 12.67 2.15 -4.46
C SER A 82 12.37 2.42 -2.98
N ILE A 83 11.30 3.15 -2.67
CA ILE A 83 10.93 3.44 -1.27
C ILE A 83 10.37 2.21 -0.56
N GLU A 84 9.55 1.39 -1.24
CA GLU A 84 9.03 0.13 -0.68
C GLU A 84 10.17 -0.85 -0.36
N THR A 85 11.16 -0.96 -1.27
CA THR A 85 12.32 -1.84 -1.10
C THR A 85 13.22 -1.38 0.04
N ILE A 86 13.42 -0.06 0.19
CA ILE A 86 14.19 0.51 1.31
C ILE A 86 13.49 0.23 2.64
N ARG A 87 12.18 0.46 2.74
CA ARG A 87 11.41 0.22 3.97
C ARG A 87 11.37 -1.26 4.37
N GLN A 88 11.27 -2.17 3.39
CA GLN A 88 11.33 -3.61 3.66
C GLN A 88 12.69 -4.03 4.19
N ASN A 89 13.79 -3.54 3.60
CA ASN A 89 15.14 -3.83 4.07
C ASN A 89 15.42 -3.29 5.48
N GLU A 90 14.95 -2.08 5.81
CA GLU A 90 15.09 -1.53 7.15
C GLU A 90 14.33 -2.35 8.19
N ASN A 91 13.10 -2.77 7.87
CA ASN A 91 12.31 -3.61 8.77
C ASN A 91 12.95 -4.99 8.98
N SER A 92 13.45 -5.63 7.92
CA SER A 92 14.14 -6.92 8.04
C SER A 92 15.39 -6.84 8.92
N ARG A 93 16.21 -5.79 8.76
CA ARG A 93 17.39 -5.57 9.61
C ARG A 93 17.03 -5.33 11.07
N PHE A 94 15.99 -4.54 11.33
CA PHE A 94 15.52 -4.27 12.68
C PHE A 94 14.98 -5.53 13.37
N ILE A 95 14.18 -6.34 12.66
CA ILE A 95 13.66 -7.61 13.17
C ILE A 95 14.80 -8.59 13.49
N GLU A 96 15.80 -8.68 12.62
CA GLU A 96 16.96 -9.54 12.83
C GLU A 96 17.77 -9.11 14.06
N SER A 97 18.01 -7.80 14.24
CA SER A 97 18.74 -7.30 15.42
C SER A 97 17.97 -7.56 16.73
N GLU A 98 16.65 -7.33 16.73
CA GLU A 98 15.82 -7.60 17.91
C GLU A 98 15.77 -9.09 18.25
N GLN A 99 15.67 -9.97 17.24
CA GLN A 99 15.68 -11.41 17.42
C GLN A 99 17.00 -11.89 18.04
N GLN A 100 18.14 -11.37 17.58
CA GLN A 100 19.45 -11.70 18.14
C GLN A 100 19.53 -11.25 19.61
N GLN A 101 19.08 -10.03 19.93
CA GLN A 101 19.09 -9.51 21.30
C GLN A 101 18.21 -10.36 22.23
N GLN A 102 17.01 -10.73 21.80
CA GLN A 102 16.13 -11.62 22.58
C GLN A 102 16.75 -12.99 22.81
N THR A 103 17.46 -13.54 21.82
CA THR A 103 18.15 -14.83 21.97
C THR A 103 19.25 -14.76 23.02
N MET A 104 20.04 -13.69 23.05
CA MET A 104 21.07 -13.50 24.09
C MET A 104 20.44 -13.34 25.48
N MET A 105 19.37 -12.57 25.60
CA MET A 105 18.66 -12.40 26.88
C MET A 105 18.06 -13.71 27.40
N MET A 106 17.52 -14.57 26.51
CA MET A 106 17.03 -15.89 26.92
C MET A 106 18.15 -16.78 27.43
N GLN A 107 19.30 -16.82 26.75
CA GLN A 107 20.46 -17.59 27.20
C GLN A 107 20.99 -17.11 28.56
N GLU A 108 21.02 -15.80 28.79
CA GLU A 108 21.42 -15.23 30.08
C GLU A 108 20.43 -15.59 31.20
N GLN A 109 19.12 -15.56 30.90
CA GLN A 109 18.09 -15.99 31.85
C GLN A 109 18.18 -17.48 32.19
N ASP A 110 18.45 -18.35 31.21
CA ASP A 110 18.67 -19.78 31.47
C ASP A 110 19.85 -20.00 32.43
N HIS A 111 20.95 -19.26 32.25
CA HIS A 111 22.08 -19.32 33.17
C HIS A 111 21.71 -18.84 34.59
N HIS A 112 20.87 -17.81 34.70
CA HIS A 112 20.36 -17.35 35.99
C HIS A 112 19.47 -18.40 36.68
N LEU A 113 18.65 -19.12 35.92
CA LEU A 113 17.82 -20.20 36.45
C LEU A 113 18.66 -21.37 36.96
N ASP A 114 19.74 -21.74 36.27
CA ASP A 114 20.67 -22.78 36.75
C ASP A 114 21.40 -22.37 38.05
N ALA A 115 21.82 -21.11 38.15
CA ALA A 115 22.43 -20.56 39.35
C ALA A 115 21.44 -20.53 40.53
N MET A 116 20.18 -20.17 40.27
CA MET A 116 19.10 -20.27 41.26
C MET A 116 18.86 -21.72 41.68
N GLY A 117 18.85 -22.67 40.74
CA GLY A 117 18.72 -24.10 41.02
C GLY A 117 19.81 -24.61 41.97
N SER A 118 21.06 -24.21 41.72
CA SER A 118 22.20 -24.54 42.60
C SER A 118 22.02 -23.94 44.01
N THR A 119 21.52 -22.70 44.08
CA THR A 119 21.22 -22.04 45.37
C THR A 119 20.10 -22.77 46.12
N LEU A 120 19.05 -23.22 45.43
CA LEU A 120 17.96 -24.01 46.03
C LEU A 120 18.44 -25.37 46.53
N ILE A 121 19.37 -26.03 45.81
CA ILE A 121 19.99 -27.28 46.28
C ILE A 121 20.78 -27.02 47.56
N ASN A 122 21.57 -25.95 47.61
CA ASN A 122 22.30 -25.57 48.82
C ASN A 122 21.35 -25.26 49.98
N LEU A 123 20.26 -24.51 49.73
CA LEU A 123 19.23 -24.25 50.74
C LEU A 123 18.55 -25.52 51.23
N LYS A 124 18.28 -26.48 50.35
CA LYS A 124 17.73 -27.80 50.71
C LYS A 124 18.70 -28.59 51.58
N GLU A 125 19.99 -28.58 51.27
CA GLU A 125 21.02 -29.24 52.08
C GLU A 125 21.17 -28.59 53.47
N ILE A 126 21.14 -27.26 53.53
CA ILE A 126 21.14 -26.50 54.78
C ILE A 126 19.89 -26.82 55.60
N ALA A 127 18.71 -26.84 54.98
CA ALA A 127 17.45 -27.20 55.64
C ALA A 127 17.46 -28.64 56.17
N GLY A 128 18.01 -29.60 55.42
CA GLY A 128 18.16 -30.99 55.85
C GLY A 128 19.18 -31.18 56.98
N THR A 129 20.24 -30.37 57.00
CA THR A 129 21.22 -30.36 58.09
C THR A 129 20.63 -29.74 59.35
N MET A 130 19.94 -28.60 59.23
CA MET A 130 19.20 -28.00 60.34
C MET A 130 18.12 -28.95 60.90
N ASN A 131 17.40 -29.69 60.05
CA ASN A 131 16.39 -30.63 60.51
C ASN A 131 17.01 -31.77 61.34
N ARG A 132 18.15 -32.32 60.92
CA ARG A 132 18.89 -33.33 61.70
C ARG A 132 19.44 -32.77 63.00
N GLU A 133 20.01 -31.56 62.99
CA GLU A 133 20.49 -30.90 64.21
C GLU A 133 19.34 -30.64 65.20
N ILE A 134 18.15 -30.26 64.71
CA ILE A 134 16.95 -30.11 65.52
C ILE A 134 16.53 -31.47 66.10
N ASP A 135 16.46 -32.53 65.30
CA ASP A 135 16.09 -33.87 65.78
C ASP A 135 17.10 -34.41 66.81
N ASP A 136 18.40 -34.19 66.60
CA ASP A 136 19.45 -34.54 67.55
C ASP A 136 19.33 -33.73 68.84
N HIS A 137 19.10 -32.41 68.75
CA HIS A 137 18.86 -31.56 69.92
C HIS A 137 17.61 -32.00 70.70
N VAL A 138 16.55 -32.40 69.99
CA VAL A 138 15.34 -32.96 70.59
C VAL A 138 15.67 -34.28 71.31
N MET A 139 16.46 -35.16 70.69
CA MET A 139 16.92 -36.41 71.31
C MET A 139 17.78 -36.16 72.56
N PHE A 140 18.73 -35.24 72.51
CA PHE A 140 19.57 -34.86 73.66
C PHE A 140 18.74 -34.29 74.82
N VAL A 141 17.69 -33.53 74.54
CA VAL A 141 16.76 -33.04 75.58
C VAL A 141 15.99 -34.21 76.21
N TYR A 142 15.60 -35.23 75.44
CA TYR A 142 14.93 -36.42 75.97
C TYR A 142 15.87 -37.38 76.73
N THR A 143 17.15 -37.46 76.37
CA THR A 143 18.12 -38.32 77.08
C THR A 143 18.82 -37.64 78.26
N SER A 144 18.75 -36.31 78.36
CA SER A 144 19.33 -35.54 79.48
C SER A 144 18.39 -35.39 80.68
N TYR A 145 17.22 -36.04 80.65
CA TYR A 145 16.32 -36.19 81.79
C TYR A 145 16.22 -37.68 82.17
N PRO A 146 16.76 -38.13 83.32
CA PRO A 146 16.45 -39.45 83.88
C PRO A 146 15.04 -39.53 84.47
#